data_AF-A0A3D5KRV4-F1
#
_entry.id   AF-A0A3D5KRV4-F1
#
_cell.length_a   1.000
_cell.length_b   1.000
_cell.length_c   1.000
_cell.angle_alpha   90.00
_cell.angle_beta   90.00
_cell.angle_gamma   90.00
#
_symmetry.space_group_name_H-M   'P 1'
#
loop_
_entity.id
_entity.type
_entity.pdbx_description
1 polymer ?
#
loop_
_entity_poly.entity_id
_entity_poly.type
_entity_poly.pdbx_seq_one_letter_code
_entity_poly.pdbx_strand_id
1 'polypeptide(L)'
;KKISFNERMSEETNCFVADLYINGKKVGYAENRGTGGPTDYRGDTKEANDVIREAEAHFKSLPKVWIKEYNFEHQPTLESAIDDCFEAYLKEREAKKKTKMYEKAFCYGIPNGHSYRTISWKGRTLAQIDKISLQRAYDKVK
;
A
#
# COMPACT_ATOMS: atom_id res chain seq x y z
N LYS A 1 8.06 9.82 -8.99
CA LYS A 1 7.21 9.68 -7.77
C LYS A 1 8.08 9.16 -6.63
N LYS A 2 8.25 9.95 -5.57
CA LYS A 2 8.88 9.54 -4.32
C LYS A 2 7.81 9.22 -3.28
N ILE A 3 7.94 8.10 -2.59
CA ILE A 3 7.05 7.68 -1.49
C ILE A 3 7.91 7.12 -0.36
N SER A 4 7.74 7.66 0.84
CA SER A 4 8.31 7.14 2.08
C SER A 4 7.17 6.66 2.97
N PHE A 5 7.28 5.45 3.52
CA PHE A 5 6.27 4.83 4.39
C PHE A 5 6.95 4.21 5.61
N ASN A 6 6.40 4.45 6.79
CA ASN A 6 6.93 3.91 8.04
C ASN A 6 5.84 3.13 8.81
N GLU A 7 5.85 1.81 8.62
CA GLU A 7 4.92 0.90 9.30
C GLU A 7 5.01 0.97 10.83
N ARG A 8 6.22 1.18 11.39
CA ARG A 8 6.41 1.25 12.85
C ARG A 8 5.82 2.50 13.50
N MET A 9 5.59 3.54 12.71
CA MET A 9 4.97 4.79 13.16
C MET A 9 3.50 4.90 12.71
N SER A 10 2.95 3.83 12.12
CA SER A 10 1.55 3.75 11.69
C SER A 10 0.73 3.11 12.81
N GLU A 11 0.30 3.89 13.79
CA GLU A 11 -0.46 3.39 14.96
C GLU A 11 -1.93 3.11 14.59
N GLU A 12 -2.58 4.06 13.94
CA GLU A 12 -3.99 3.99 13.53
C GLU A 12 -4.16 4.20 12.02
N THR A 13 -3.37 5.10 11.45
CA THR A 13 -3.34 5.43 10.02
C THR A 13 -1.95 5.18 9.46
N ASN A 14 -1.81 5.23 8.14
CA ASN A 14 -0.52 5.01 7.51
C ASN A 14 0.39 6.24 7.72
N CYS A 15 1.55 6.07 8.35
CA CYS A 15 2.57 7.12 8.41
C CYS A 15 3.35 7.18 7.10
N PHE A 16 3.16 8.22 6.31
CA PHE A 16 3.82 8.37 5.00
C PHE A 16 4.08 9.82 4.61
N VAL A 17 5.00 9.98 3.66
CA VAL A 17 5.21 11.21 2.90
C VAL A 17 5.38 10.82 1.43
N ALA A 18 4.61 11.44 0.54
CA ALA A 18 4.63 11.14 -0.89
C ALA A 18 4.59 12.41 -1.73
N ASP A 19 5.25 12.39 -2.90
CA ASP A 19 5.03 13.43 -3.91
C ASP A 19 3.58 13.36 -4.43
N LEU A 20 2.89 14.50 -4.45
CA LEU A 20 1.56 14.65 -5.01
C LEU A 20 1.66 15.02 -6.50
N TYR A 21 1.01 14.22 -7.34
CA TYR A 21 0.89 14.47 -8.77
C TYR A 21 -0.59 14.62 -9.14
N ILE A 22 -0.94 15.69 -9.84
CA ILE A 22 -2.28 15.94 -10.38
C ILE A 22 -2.13 16.11 -11.89
N ASN A 23 -2.95 15.39 -12.67
CA ASN A 23 -2.90 15.41 -14.15
C ASN A 23 -1.48 15.16 -14.72
N GLY A 24 -0.73 14.25 -14.08
CA GLY A 24 0.63 13.86 -14.49
C GLY A 24 1.74 14.86 -14.12
N LYS A 25 1.41 16.02 -13.53
CA LYS A 25 2.38 17.02 -13.08
C LYS A 25 2.59 16.92 -11.57
N LYS A 26 3.85 17.01 -11.12
CA LYS A 26 4.14 17.15 -9.68
C LYS A 26 3.64 18.51 -9.22
N VAL A 27 2.77 18.52 -8.21
CA VAL A 27 2.21 19.75 -7.62
C VAL A 27 2.70 19.98 -6.20
N GLY A 28 3.10 18.93 -5.48
CA GLY A 28 3.60 19.10 -4.13
C GLY A 28 3.81 17.78 -3.42
N TYR A 29 3.35 17.70 -2.17
CA TYR A 29 3.43 16.50 -1.36
C TYR A 29 2.15 16.26 -0.56
N ALA A 30 1.97 15.01 -0.13
CA ALA A 30 0.98 14.58 0.84
C ALA A 30 1.67 13.80 1.96
N GLU A 31 1.23 13.98 3.20
CA GLU A 31 1.77 13.32 4.36
C GLU A 31 0.69 12.96 5.39
N ASN A 32 0.94 11.90 6.13
CA ASN A 32 0.14 11.53 7.30
C ASN A 32 1.07 11.05 8.41
N ARG A 33 0.74 11.42 9.65
CA ARG A 33 1.56 11.13 10.83
C ARG A 33 1.36 9.72 11.38
N GLY A 34 0.27 9.05 11.01
CA GLY A 34 -0.03 7.68 11.41
C GLY A 34 -0.80 7.54 12.73
N THR A 35 -1.21 8.63 13.36
CA THR A 35 -1.88 8.65 14.69
C THR A 35 -3.38 8.97 14.62
N GLY A 36 -4.02 8.65 13.49
CA GLY A 36 -5.48 8.79 13.31
C GLY A 36 -5.93 10.16 12.77
N GLY A 37 -4.98 10.99 12.32
CA GLY A 37 -5.27 12.30 11.73
C GLY A 37 -5.58 12.25 10.23
N PRO A 38 -6.13 13.34 9.68
CA PRO A 38 -6.31 13.48 8.24
C PRO A 38 -4.96 13.51 7.52
N THR A 39 -4.98 13.16 6.24
CA THR A 39 -3.82 13.28 5.36
C THR A 39 -3.66 14.74 4.94
N ASP A 40 -2.56 15.36 5.37
CA ASP A 40 -2.19 16.72 4.98
C ASP A 40 -1.61 16.72 3.57
N TYR A 41 -1.94 17.72 2.75
CA TYR A 41 -1.33 17.90 1.44
C TYR A 41 -1.16 19.38 1.11
N ARG A 42 -0.07 19.71 0.41
CA ARG A 42 0.29 21.10 0.09
C ARG A 42 1.03 21.21 -1.23
N GLY A 43 0.75 22.28 -1.96
CA GLY A 43 1.46 22.61 -3.20
C GLY A 43 2.83 23.26 -2.92
N ASP A 44 3.83 22.92 -3.71
CA ASP A 44 5.20 23.47 -3.61
C ASP A 44 5.25 24.97 -3.95
N THR A 45 4.34 25.44 -4.82
CA THR A 45 4.23 26.84 -5.26
C THR A 45 2.79 27.36 -5.14
N LYS A 46 2.59 28.67 -5.34
CA LYS A 46 1.25 29.25 -5.34
C LYS A 46 0.39 28.67 -6.46
N GLU A 47 0.94 28.54 -7.67
CA GLU A 47 0.28 27.97 -8.84
C GLU A 47 -0.11 26.51 -8.59
N ALA A 48 0.75 25.75 -7.90
CA ALA A 48 0.42 24.38 -7.52
C ALA A 48 -0.72 24.30 -6.50
N ASN A 49 -0.82 25.27 -5.58
CA ASN A 49 -1.97 25.35 -4.67
C ASN A 49 -3.26 25.72 -5.43
N ASP A 50 -3.18 26.51 -6.50
CA ASP A 50 -4.35 26.78 -7.35
C ASP A 50 -4.82 25.50 -8.05
N VAL A 51 -3.90 24.68 -8.58
CA VAL A 51 -4.23 23.35 -9.14
C VAL A 51 -4.86 22.43 -8.10
N ILE A 52 -4.37 22.45 -6.86
CA ILE A 52 -4.96 21.67 -5.77
C ILE A 52 -6.39 22.14 -5.48
N ARG A 53 -6.65 23.45 -5.42
CA ARG A 53 -8.01 24.00 -5.22
C ARG A 53 -8.96 23.62 -6.35
N GLU A 54 -8.48 23.62 -7.60
CA GLU A 54 -9.26 23.15 -8.75
C GLU A 54 -9.63 21.67 -8.60
N ALA A 55 -8.68 20.84 -8.16
CA ALA A 55 -8.95 19.43 -7.87
C ALA A 55 -9.97 19.27 -6.73
N GLU A 56 -9.84 20.00 -5.63
CA GLU A 56 -10.81 20.00 -4.54
C GLU A 56 -12.22 20.42 -5.00
N ALA A 57 -12.31 21.45 -5.84
CA ALA A 57 -13.57 21.90 -6.43
C ALA A 57 -14.19 20.82 -7.32
N HIS A 58 -13.37 20.12 -8.10
CA HIS A 58 -13.81 18.97 -8.90
C HIS A 58 -14.39 17.86 -8.00
N PHE A 59 -13.68 17.45 -6.95
CA PHE A 59 -14.16 16.42 -6.02
C PHE A 59 -15.46 16.82 -5.31
N LYS A 60 -15.63 18.11 -4.96
CA LYS A 60 -16.90 18.64 -4.42
C LYS A 60 -18.06 18.59 -5.41
N SER A 61 -17.78 18.64 -6.70
CA SER A 61 -18.81 18.56 -7.75
C SER A 61 -19.25 17.14 -8.09
N LEU A 62 -18.47 16.12 -7.68
CA LEU A 62 -18.80 14.72 -7.93
C LEU A 62 -20.07 14.30 -7.15
N PRO A 63 -20.85 13.34 -7.67
CA PRO A 63 -21.96 12.79 -6.91
C PRO A 63 -21.45 12.09 -5.65
N LYS A 64 -22.25 12.14 -4.58
CA LYS A 64 -21.97 11.37 -3.38
C LYS A 64 -21.97 9.88 -3.70
N VAL A 65 -21.10 9.15 -3.01
CA VAL A 65 -20.96 7.70 -3.15
C VAL A 65 -21.61 7.04 -1.94
N TRP A 66 -22.38 5.99 -2.19
CA TRP A 66 -22.97 5.18 -1.14
C TRP A 66 -21.95 4.18 -0.60
N ILE A 67 -21.59 4.28 0.68
CA ILE A 67 -20.69 3.34 1.34
C ILE A 67 -21.53 2.27 2.05
N LYS A 68 -21.54 1.05 1.50
CA LYS A 68 -22.40 -0.05 1.96
C LYS A 68 -22.06 -0.47 3.39
N GLU A 69 -20.79 -0.46 3.74
CA GLU A 69 -20.27 -0.90 5.04
C GLU A 69 -20.80 -0.07 6.21
N TYR A 70 -21.04 1.21 5.97
CA TYR A 70 -21.45 2.17 6.99
C TYR A 70 -22.84 2.76 6.76
N ASN A 71 -23.53 2.33 5.70
CA ASN A 71 -24.90 2.71 5.35
C ASN A 71 -25.13 4.23 5.28
N PHE A 72 -24.19 4.97 4.67
CA PHE A 72 -24.28 6.43 4.51
C PHE A 72 -23.72 6.91 3.16
N GLU A 73 -24.13 8.13 2.78
CA GLU A 73 -23.61 8.84 1.62
C GLU A 73 -22.36 9.66 1.98
N HIS A 74 -21.26 9.41 1.29
CA HIS A 74 -20.01 10.13 1.46
C HIS A 74 -19.72 11.00 0.24
N GLN A 75 -19.34 12.27 0.46
CA GLN A 75 -18.81 13.11 -0.60
C GLN A 75 -17.33 12.80 -0.79
N PRO A 76 -16.89 12.26 -1.94
CA PRO A 76 -15.48 11.99 -2.16
C PRO A 76 -14.66 13.29 -2.10
N THR A 77 -13.50 13.22 -1.47
CA THR A 77 -12.56 14.35 -1.31
C THR A 77 -11.22 14.04 -1.96
N LEU A 78 -10.43 15.08 -2.25
CA LEU A 78 -9.05 14.91 -2.73
C LEU A 78 -8.21 14.10 -1.73
N GLU A 79 -8.40 14.34 -0.43
CA GLU A 79 -7.77 13.58 0.65
C GLU A 79 -8.07 12.07 0.55
N SER A 80 -9.36 11.70 0.45
CA SER A 80 -9.77 10.29 0.33
C SER A 80 -9.16 9.62 -0.91
N ALA A 81 -9.07 10.35 -2.02
CA ALA A 81 -8.45 9.85 -3.24
C ALA A 81 -6.92 9.67 -3.09
N ILE A 82 -6.25 10.53 -2.32
CA ILE A 82 -4.83 10.39 -1.99
C ILE A 82 -4.62 9.12 -1.16
N ASP A 83 -5.46 8.90 -0.14
CA ASP A 83 -5.39 7.71 0.71
C ASP A 83 -5.64 6.43 -0.10
N ASP A 84 -6.66 6.41 -0.96
CA ASP A 84 -6.95 5.30 -1.88
C ASP A 84 -5.74 4.98 -2.78
N CYS A 85 -5.11 6.02 -3.34
CA CYS A 85 -3.92 5.87 -4.17
C CYS A 85 -2.73 5.31 -3.37
N PHE A 86 -2.61 5.70 -2.10
CA PHE A 86 -1.57 5.22 -1.21
C PHE A 86 -1.80 3.76 -0.80
N GLU A 87 -3.04 3.39 -0.47
CA GLU A 87 -3.43 2.00 -0.19
C GLU A 87 -3.20 1.09 -1.39
N ALA A 88 -3.58 1.52 -2.59
CA ALA A 88 -3.35 0.76 -3.82
C ALA A 88 -1.85 0.50 -4.02
N TYR A 89 -1.01 1.51 -3.77
CA TYR A 89 0.45 1.35 -3.79
C TYR A 89 0.94 0.34 -2.75
N LEU A 90 0.43 0.38 -1.51
CA LEU A 90 0.79 -0.59 -0.47
C LEU A 90 0.38 -2.02 -0.87
N LYS A 91 -0.84 -2.20 -1.37
CA LYS A 91 -1.34 -3.50 -1.85
C LYS A 91 -0.44 -4.06 -2.95
N GLU A 92 -0.06 -3.25 -3.93
CA GLU A 92 0.84 -3.66 -5.01
C GLU A 92 2.25 -3.99 -4.47
N ARG A 93 2.78 -3.18 -3.55
CA ARG A 93 4.09 -3.41 -2.92
C ARG A 93 4.12 -4.74 -2.16
N GLU A 94 3.10 -5.03 -1.36
CA GLU A 94 3.01 -6.27 -0.61
C GLU A 94 2.77 -7.47 -1.54
N ALA A 95 1.97 -7.32 -2.60
CA ALA A 95 1.82 -8.35 -3.63
C ALA A 95 3.18 -8.69 -4.28
N LYS A 96 3.97 -7.68 -4.68
CA LYS A 96 5.33 -7.89 -5.23
C LYS A 96 6.26 -8.59 -4.25
N LYS A 97 6.21 -8.27 -2.95
CA LYS A 97 6.98 -8.97 -1.91
C LYS A 97 6.56 -10.44 -1.79
N LYS A 98 5.25 -10.71 -1.77
CA LYS A 98 4.69 -12.07 -1.71
C LYS A 98 5.08 -12.89 -2.92
N THR A 99 4.96 -12.36 -4.14
CA THR A 99 5.37 -13.06 -5.37
C THR A 99 6.85 -13.45 -5.32
N LYS A 100 7.74 -12.53 -4.93
CA LYS A 100 9.18 -12.83 -4.77
C LYS A 100 9.46 -13.89 -3.70
N MET A 101 8.65 -13.93 -2.64
CA MET A 101 8.75 -14.95 -1.61
C MET A 101 8.31 -16.31 -2.16
N TYR A 102 7.21 -16.38 -2.91
CA TYR A 102 6.73 -17.62 -3.54
C TYR A 102 7.71 -18.21 -4.56
N GLU A 103 8.49 -17.37 -5.25
CA GLU A 103 9.56 -17.82 -6.15
C GLU A 103 10.76 -18.45 -5.41
N LYS A 104 10.96 -18.10 -4.14
CA LYS A 104 12.18 -18.42 -3.38
C LYS A 104 11.97 -19.39 -2.22
N ALA A 105 10.73 -19.58 -1.78
CA ALA A 105 10.44 -20.29 -0.55
C ALA A 105 9.16 -21.11 -0.61
N PHE A 106 9.16 -22.25 0.07
CA PHE A 106 7.94 -22.95 0.43
C PHE A 106 7.26 -22.20 1.57
N CYS A 107 6.05 -21.72 1.36
CA CYS A 107 5.20 -21.17 2.41
C CYS A 107 4.23 -22.25 2.88
N TYR A 108 4.16 -22.50 4.19
CA TYR A 108 3.24 -23.47 4.78
C TYR A 108 2.60 -22.92 6.04
N GLY A 109 1.32 -23.21 6.22
CA GLY A 109 0.55 -22.81 7.41
C GLY A 109 0.94 -23.64 8.63
N ILE A 110 0.82 -23.04 9.81
CA ILE A 110 0.88 -23.78 11.07
C ILE A 110 -0.53 -24.32 11.33
N PRO A 111 -0.72 -25.65 11.54
CA PRO A 111 -2.03 -26.20 11.90
C PRO A 111 -2.62 -25.49 13.11
N ASN A 112 -3.89 -25.09 13.05
CA ASN A 112 -4.58 -24.32 14.08
C ASN A 112 -3.93 -22.95 14.43
N GLY A 113 -3.09 -22.40 13.54
CA GLY A 113 -2.46 -21.09 13.69
C GLY A 113 -2.95 -20.07 12.65
N HIS A 114 -2.79 -18.79 12.97
CA HIS A 114 -3.01 -17.67 12.03
C HIS A 114 -1.73 -17.20 11.34
N SER A 115 -0.69 -18.04 11.30
CA SER A 115 0.62 -17.70 10.75
C SER A 115 1.14 -18.78 9.80
N TYR A 116 2.09 -18.37 8.95
CA TYR A 116 2.82 -19.24 8.05
C TYR A 116 4.30 -19.24 8.39
N ARG A 117 4.98 -20.31 8.01
CA ARG A 117 6.44 -20.42 8.03
C ARG A 117 6.95 -20.57 6.60
N THR A 118 8.24 -20.29 6.43
CA THR A 118 8.91 -20.37 5.13
C THR A 118 10.17 -21.21 5.20
N ILE A 119 10.38 -22.09 4.22
CA ILE A 119 11.68 -22.70 3.95
C ILE A 119 12.24 -22.06 2.67
N SER A 120 13.39 -21.40 2.78
CA SER A 120 14.06 -20.72 1.67
C SER A 120 15.54 -21.10 1.58
N TRP A 121 16.12 -20.97 0.39
CA TRP A 121 17.54 -21.23 0.15
C TRP A 121 18.27 -19.93 -0.17
N LYS A 122 19.39 -19.67 0.52
CA LYS A 122 20.15 -18.42 0.37
C LYS A 122 20.63 -18.25 -1.07
N GLY A 123 20.23 -17.15 -1.70
CA GLY A 123 20.66 -16.76 -3.03
C GLY A 123 20.11 -17.60 -4.18
N ARG A 124 19.12 -18.47 -3.95
CA ARG A 124 18.53 -19.34 -4.98
C ARG A 124 17.00 -19.22 -5.01
N THR A 125 16.42 -19.45 -6.17
CA THR A 125 14.98 -19.65 -6.39
C THR A 125 14.63 -21.14 -6.31
N LEU A 126 13.36 -21.47 -6.12
CA LEU A 126 12.91 -22.87 -6.07
C LEU A 126 13.24 -23.63 -7.36
N ALA A 127 13.19 -22.94 -8.51
CA ALA A 127 13.53 -23.52 -9.82
C ALA A 127 15.02 -23.93 -9.93
N GLN A 128 15.91 -23.37 -9.09
CA GLN A 128 17.34 -23.67 -9.08
C GLN A 128 17.72 -24.78 -8.08
N ILE A 129 16.76 -25.31 -7.32
CA ILE A 129 16.99 -26.39 -6.35
C ILE A 129 16.64 -27.73 -7.00
N ASP A 130 17.46 -28.75 -6.75
CA ASP A 130 17.19 -30.09 -7.24
C ASP A 130 15.95 -30.71 -6.54
N LYS A 131 15.26 -31.60 -7.25
CA LYS A 131 14.02 -32.22 -6.77
C LYS A 131 14.21 -32.99 -5.46
N ILE A 132 15.39 -33.58 -5.21
CA ILE A 132 15.66 -34.38 -4.01
C ILE A 132 15.73 -33.44 -2.79
N SER A 133 16.44 -32.32 -2.91
CA SER A 133 16.52 -31.30 -1.88
C SER A 133 15.17 -30.65 -1.59
N LEU A 134 14.36 -30.40 -2.63
CA LEU A 134 12.99 -29.89 -2.46
C LEU A 134 12.11 -30.92 -1.73
N GLN A 135 12.15 -32.19 -2.12
CA GLN A 135 11.38 -33.27 -1.48
C GLN A 135 11.76 -33.42 0.00
N ARG A 136 13.05 -33.43 0.32
CA ARG A 136 13.52 -33.48 1.71
C ARG A 136 13.02 -32.31 2.56
N ALA A 137 12.91 -31.11 1.97
CA ALA A 137 12.37 -29.95 2.68
C ALA A 137 10.86 -30.09 2.92
N TYR A 138 10.11 -30.60 1.94
CA TYR A 138 8.70 -30.90 2.07
C TYR A 138 8.43 -31.97 3.15
N ASP A 139 9.20 -33.05 3.15
CA ASP A 139 9.04 -34.16 4.10
C ASP A 139 9.32 -33.76 5.56
N LYS A 140 10.05 -32.65 5.80
CA LYS A 140 10.28 -32.09 7.14
C LYS A 140 9.08 -31.30 7.69
N VAL A 141 8.17 -30.91 6.81
CA VAL A 141 7.04 -30.02 7.11
C VAL A 141 5.71 -30.76 7.12
N LYS A 142 5.62 -31.85 6.35
CA LYS A 142 4.53 -32.82 6.42
C LYS A 142 4.48 -33.52 7.77
#